data_AF-A0A183EJF1-F1
#
_entry.id   AF-A0A183EJF1-F1
#
_cell.length_a   1.000
_cell.length_b   1.000
_cell.length_c   1.000
_cell.angle_alpha   90.00
_cell.angle_beta   90.00
_cell.angle_gamma   90.00
#
_symmetry.space_group_name_H-M   'P 1'
#
loop_
_entity.id
_entity.type
_entity.pdbx_description
1 polymer ?
#
loop_
_entity_poly.entity_id
_entity_poly.type
_entity_poly.pdbx_seq_one_letter_code
_entity_poly.pdbx_strand_id
1 'polypeptide(L)'
;LASFDRKPEISPRKGQLYAVPVKFDDLWKIAAPVGFVEGFDLTAFDRLCQKARSAVDAIVEPQPLWEYPCIITGEQVVVAQFDFNSPPSPATFSTKITPQITGTNGIVFWMDWVHDGYTITSGLLENCTVGNRPQWSVGHRQGVYFLPEQERSKSRCSSVIVNVNFCSDGQLLFHFQHEN
;
A
#
# COMPACT_ATOMS: atom_id res chain seq x y z
N LEU A 1 -10.79 22.15 46.35
CA LEU A 1 -11.39 21.67 45.09
C LEU A 1 -10.26 21.40 44.11
N ALA A 2 -9.75 20.18 44.06
CA ALA A 2 -8.74 19.81 43.07
C ALA A 2 -9.44 19.80 41.70
N SER A 3 -9.00 20.65 40.78
CA SER A 3 -9.45 20.56 39.39
C SER A 3 -8.98 19.22 38.84
N PHE A 4 -9.93 18.35 38.49
CA PHE A 4 -9.64 17.18 37.69
C PHE A 4 -9.37 17.64 36.26
N ASP A 5 -8.18 18.16 36.00
CA ASP A 5 -7.62 18.32 34.65
C ASP A 5 -7.17 16.96 34.10
N ARG A 6 -8.03 15.94 34.18
CA ARG A 6 -7.79 14.68 33.48
C ARG A 6 -8.14 14.91 32.02
N LYS A 7 -7.12 15.18 31.20
CA LYS A 7 -7.23 15.10 29.74
C LYS A 7 -7.86 13.73 29.41
N PRO A 8 -8.95 13.68 28.61
CA PRO A 8 -9.61 12.43 28.30
C PRO A 8 -8.62 11.48 27.61
N GLU A 9 -8.62 10.23 28.05
CA GLU A 9 -7.78 9.19 27.48
C GLU A 9 -8.39 8.69 26.18
N ILE A 10 -7.65 8.83 25.08
CA ILE A 10 -8.12 8.47 23.74
C ILE A 10 -7.66 7.04 23.41
N SER A 11 -8.59 6.22 22.94
CA SER A 11 -8.33 4.86 22.45
C SER A 11 -8.92 4.70 21.05
N PRO A 12 -8.12 4.24 20.06
CA PRO A 12 -6.69 3.90 20.13
C PRO A 12 -5.79 5.14 20.32
N ARG A 13 -4.53 4.94 20.74
CA ARG A 13 -3.58 6.05 20.97
C ARG A 13 -2.79 6.44 19.73
N LYS A 14 -2.48 5.47 18.87
CA LYS A 14 -1.64 5.67 17.70
C LYS A 14 -2.19 4.91 16.50
N GLY A 15 -2.10 5.51 15.31
CA GLY A 15 -2.28 4.83 14.03
C GLY A 15 -0.95 4.73 13.28
N GLN A 16 -0.72 3.63 12.58
CA GLN A 16 0.47 3.41 11.76
C GLN A 16 0.08 2.93 10.38
N LEU A 17 0.51 3.66 9.35
CA LEU A 17 0.37 3.24 7.96
C LEU A 17 1.59 2.40 7.60
N TYR A 18 1.36 1.15 7.25
CA TYR A 18 2.39 0.23 6.80
C TYR A 18 2.39 0.10 5.28
N ALA A 19 3.55 -0.31 4.75
CA ALA A 19 3.67 -0.76 3.38
C ALA A 19 4.59 -1.98 3.27
N VAL A 20 4.29 -2.89 2.34
CA VAL A 20 5.16 -4.02 2.03
C VAL A 20 5.13 -4.31 0.52
N PRO A 21 6.30 -4.56 -0.13
CA PRO A 21 6.33 -4.96 -1.52
C PRO A 21 5.94 -6.44 -1.65
N VAL A 22 5.13 -6.75 -2.66
CA VAL A 22 4.62 -8.10 -2.90
C VAL A 22 4.69 -8.49 -4.38
N LYS A 23 4.67 -9.80 -4.60
CA LYS A 23 4.43 -10.39 -5.90
C LYS A 23 3.12 -11.18 -5.84
N PHE A 24 2.08 -10.62 -6.43
CA PHE A 24 0.80 -11.28 -6.67
C PHE A 24 0.93 -12.34 -7.76
N ASP A 25 0.20 -13.45 -7.60
CA ASP A 25 0.14 -14.49 -8.61
C ASP A 25 -0.69 -14.00 -9.82
N ASP A 26 -1.92 -13.51 -9.58
CA ASP A 26 -2.85 -13.12 -10.64
C ASP A 26 -3.43 -11.71 -10.50
N LEU A 27 -3.52 -11.14 -9.29
CA LEU A 27 -4.24 -9.86 -9.07
C LEU A 27 -3.68 -8.71 -9.93
N TRP A 28 -2.37 -8.69 -10.19
CA TRP A 28 -1.74 -7.65 -11.03
C TRP A 28 -2.29 -7.62 -12.47
N LYS A 29 -2.91 -8.70 -12.95
CA LYS A 29 -3.47 -8.79 -14.31
C LYS A 29 -4.66 -7.87 -14.53
N ILE A 30 -5.40 -7.50 -13.47
CA ILE A 30 -6.52 -6.53 -13.60
C ILE A 30 -6.04 -5.14 -14.04
N ALA A 31 -4.77 -4.84 -13.77
CA ALA A 31 -4.15 -3.55 -14.05
C ALA A 31 -3.12 -3.61 -15.20
N ALA A 32 -2.92 -4.78 -15.82
CA ALA A 32 -1.97 -4.99 -16.90
C ALA A 32 -2.59 -4.70 -18.28
N PRO A 33 -1.80 -4.24 -19.28
CA PRO A 33 -2.26 -4.19 -20.66
C PRO A 33 -2.60 -5.58 -21.19
N VAL A 34 -3.59 -5.64 -22.07
CA VAL A 34 -4.09 -6.87 -22.70
C VAL A 34 -3.18 -7.28 -23.86
N GLY A 35 -2.67 -6.32 -24.63
CA GLY A 35 -1.71 -6.52 -25.71
C GLY A 35 -2.29 -7.26 -26.91
N PHE A 36 -1.64 -8.34 -27.33
CA PHE A 36 -2.03 -9.15 -28.48
C PHE A 36 -2.66 -10.46 -28.01
N VAL A 37 -3.92 -10.70 -28.38
CA VAL A 37 -4.69 -11.86 -27.91
C VAL A 37 -5.39 -12.53 -29.09
N GLU A 38 -5.20 -13.85 -29.24
CA GLU A 38 -5.86 -14.68 -30.27
C GLU A 38 -5.75 -14.13 -31.71
N GLY A 39 -4.62 -13.52 -32.06
CA GLY A 39 -4.42 -12.94 -33.41
C GLY A 39 -4.89 -11.49 -33.57
N PHE A 40 -5.46 -10.89 -32.53
CA PHE A 40 -5.95 -9.52 -32.54
C PHE A 40 -5.04 -8.59 -31.75
N ASP A 41 -4.65 -7.47 -32.37
CA ASP A 41 -3.91 -6.39 -31.70
C ASP A 41 -4.88 -5.47 -30.96
N LEU A 42 -4.85 -5.54 -29.62
CA LEU A 42 -5.66 -4.70 -28.73
C LEU A 42 -4.85 -3.55 -28.12
N THR A 43 -3.65 -3.25 -28.64
CA THR A 43 -2.79 -2.16 -28.14
C THR A 43 -3.53 -0.80 -28.15
N ALA A 44 -4.42 -0.57 -29.12
CA ALA A 44 -5.22 0.65 -29.17
C ALA A 44 -6.18 0.78 -27.97
N PHE A 45 -6.77 -0.34 -27.55
CA PHE A 45 -7.60 -0.41 -26.35
C PHE A 45 -6.77 -0.16 -25.08
N ASP A 46 -5.60 -0.77 -24.98
CA ASP A 46 -4.70 -0.56 -23.85
C ASP A 46 -4.32 0.90 -23.67
N ARG A 47 -3.97 1.60 -24.77
CA ARG A 47 -3.64 3.03 -24.70
C ARG A 47 -4.81 3.86 -24.20
N LEU A 48 -6.04 3.55 -24.63
CA LEU A 48 -7.24 4.24 -24.18
C LEU A 48 -7.49 4.01 -22.69
N CYS A 49 -7.46 2.75 -22.26
CA CYS A 49 -7.67 2.37 -20.87
C CYS A 49 -6.59 2.95 -19.97
N GLN A 50 -5.30 2.80 -20.29
CA GLN A 50 -4.20 3.36 -19.50
C GLN A 50 -4.31 4.88 -19.37
N LYS A 51 -4.66 5.59 -20.45
CA LYS A 51 -4.87 7.04 -20.41
C LYS A 51 -6.06 7.42 -19.53
N ALA A 52 -7.18 6.70 -19.64
CA ALA A 52 -8.34 6.93 -18.77
C ALA A 52 -8.02 6.67 -17.29
N ARG A 53 -7.34 5.56 -16.98
CA ARG A 53 -6.90 5.21 -15.62
C ARG A 53 -5.98 6.26 -15.02
N SER A 54 -4.99 6.74 -15.80
CA SER A 54 -4.06 7.80 -15.36
C SER A 54 -4.75 9.13 -15.04
N ALA A 55 -5.95 9.37 -15.56
CA ALA A 55 -6.69 10.61 -15.38
C ALA A 55 -7.74 10.54 -14.26
N VAL A 56 -8.15 9.35 -13.81
CA VAL A 56 -9.35 9.18 -12.98
C VAL A 56 -9.17 8.21 -11.81
N ASP A 57 -8.32 7.19 -11.93
CA ASP A 57 -8.23 6.15 -10.90
C ASP A 57 -7.39 6.59 -9.69
N ALA A 58 -7.83 6.15 -8.51
CA ALA A 58 -7.02 6.25 -7.31
C ALA A 58 -5.74 5.44 -7.50
N ILE A 59 -4.59 6.06 -7.27
CA ILE A 59 -3.27 5.43 -7.44
C ILE A 59 -3.13 4.18 -6.53
N VAL A 60 -3.82 4.18 -5.39
CA VAL A 60 -3.88 3.05 -4.46
C VAL A 60 -5.32 2.52 -4.43
N GLU A 61 -5.51 1.29 -4.89
CA GLU A 61 -6.83 0.67 -5.04
C GLU A 61 -7.13 -0.28 -3.86
N PRO A 62 -8.34 -0.26 -3.26
CA PRO A 62 -8.68 -1.15 -2.16
C PRO A 62 -9.02 -2.57 -2.65
N GLN A 63 -8.31 -3.60 -2.16
CA GLN A 63 -8.47 -5.00 -2.55
C GLN A 63 -8.60 -5.94 -1.33
N PRO A 64 -9.48 -6.97 -1.36
CA PRO A 64 -9.56 -7.99 -0.30
C PRO A 64 -8.44 -9.03 -0.45
N LEU A 65 -7.24 -8.76 0.08
CA LEU A 65 -6.05 -9.56 -0.26
C LEU A 65 -6.07 -11.00 0.25
N TRP A 66 -6.98 -11.35 1.15
CA TRP A 66 -7.19 -12.75 1.56
C TRP A 66 -7.65 -13.64 0.38
N GLU A 67 -8.26 -13.07 -0.66
CA GLU A 67 -8.69 -13.77 -1.87
C GLU A 67 -7.59 -13.89 -2.93
N TYR A 68 -6.50 -13.13 -2.79
CA TYR A 68 -5.47 -12.97 -3.82
C TYR A 68 -4.09 -13.40 -3.32
N PRO A 69 -3.69 -14.64 -3.64
CA PRO A 69 -2.39 -15.15 -3.25
C PRO A 69 -1.22 -14.26 -3.74
N CYS A 70 -0.27 -14.03 -2.85
CA CYS A 70 0.97 -13.34 -3.13
C CYS A 70 2.11 -13.87 -2.27
N ILE A 71 3.33 -13.42 -2.55
CA ILE A 71 4.49 -13.55 -1.65
C ILE A 71 5.02 -12.17 -1.26
N ILE A 72 5.55 -12.07 -0.05
CA ILE A 72 6.30 -10.88 0.40
C ILE A 72 7.64 -10.85 -0.34
N THR A 73 7.99 -9.72 -0.95
CA THR A 73 9.22 -9.59 -1.73
C THR A 73 10.26 -8.68 -1.11
N GLY A 74 10.00 -8.09 0.06
CA GLY A 74 10.91 -7.22 0.80
C GLY A 74 10.34 -6.91 2.18
N GLU A 75 11.12 -6.22 3.00
CA GLU A 75 10.72 -5.88 4.37
C GLU A 75 9.51 -4.93 4.39
N GLN A 76 8.66 -5.10 5.40
CA GLN A 76 7.61 -4.14 5.69
C GLN A 76 8.20 -2.87 6.30
N VAL A 77 7.60 -1.72 5.99
CA VAL A 77 8.02 -0.42 6.50
C VAL A 77 6.84 0.36 7.06
N VAL A 78 7.10 1.19 8.07
CA VAL A 78 6.13 2.18 8.54
C VAL A 78 6.27 3.43 7.67
N VAL A 79 5.23 3.74 6.91
CA VAL A 79 5.16 4.90 6.02
C VAL A 79 4.82 6.16 6.80
N ALA A 80 3.80 6.10 7.67
CA ALA A 80 3.31 7.23 8.44
C ALA A 80 2.90 6.80 9.85
N GLN A 81 3.00 7.72 10.80
CA GLN A 81 2.56 7.51 12.18
C GLN A 81 1.72 8.70 12.63
N PHE A 82 0.59 8.39 13.25
CA PHE A 82 -0.37 9.37 13.74
C PHE A 82 -0.52 9.20 15.25
N ASP A 83 -0.28 10.26 16.02
CA ASP A 83 -0.57 10.32 17.45
C ASP A 83 -1.94 10.95 17.66
N PHE A 84 -2.90 10.17 18.17
CA PHE A 84 -4.27 10.63 18.36
C PHE A 84 -4.45 11.45 19.65
N ASN A 85 -3.41 11.56 20.49
CA ASN A 85 -3.42 12.48 21.64
C ASN A 85 -3.17 13.94 21.23
N SER A 86 -2.77 14.13 19.98
CA SER A 86 -2.47 15.40 19.34
C SER A 86 -3.53 15.68 18.26
N PRO A 87 -3.99 16.93 18.09
CA PRO A 87 -4.90 17.27 17.01
C PRO A 87 -4.30 16.88 15.64
N PRO A 88 -5.10 16.36 14.70
CA PRO A 88 -4.62 16.04 13.37
C PRO A 88 -4.17 17.31 12.66
N SER A 89 -2.95 17.29 12.13
CA SER A 89 -2.39 18.37 11.30
C SER A 89 -1.91 17.81 9.97
N PRO A 90 -2.06 18.55 8.86
CA PRO A 90 -1.50 18.13 7.58
C PRO A 90 -0.01 17.81 7.70
N ALA A 91 0.42 16.74 7.05
CA ALA A 91 1.79 16.24 7.16
C ALA A 91 2.21 15.51 5.88
N THR A 92 3.51 15.55 5.58
CA THR A 92 4.11 14.77 4.49
C THR A 92 5.05 13.73 5.06
N PHE A 93 4.87 12.50 4.62
CA PHE A 93 5.71 11.37 4.97
C PHE A 93 6.40 10.86 3.72
N SER A 94 7.65 10.43 3.84
CA SER A 94 8.43 9.86 2.74
C SER A 94 9.17 8.64 3.23
N THR A 95 9.08 7.53 2.50
CA THR A 95 9.82 6.31 2.81
C THR A 95 10.27 5.59 1.55
N LYS A 96 11.36 4.84 1.67
CA LYS A 96 11.92 4.03 0.59
C LYS A 96 11.53 2.58 0.81
N ILE A 97 10.91 1.98 -0.20
CA ILE A 97 10.55 0.57 -0.23
C ILE A 97 11.49 -0.15 -1.18
N THR A 98 12.19 -1.16 -0.67
CA THR A 98 13.23 -1.89 -1.41
C THR A 98 12.84 -3.35 -1.56
N PRO A 99 12.35 -3.77 -2.74
CA PRO A 99 12.18 -5.17 -3.05
C PRO A 99 13.53 -5.92 -2.99
N GLN A 100 13.50 -7.13 -2.45
CA GLN A 100 14.61 -8.07 -2.38
C GLN A 100 14.45 -9.24 -3.37
N ILE A 101 13.24 -9.45 -3.90
CA ILE A 101 12.93 -10.46 -4.92
C ILE A 101 12.47 -9.79 -6.22
N THR A 102 13.00 -10.26 -7.35
CA THR A 102 12.63 -9.80 -8.70
C THR A 102 11.19 -10.21 -9.07
N GLY A 103 10.57 -9.43 -9.96
CA GLY A 103 9.18 -9.64 -10.37
C GLY A 103 8.15 -9.22 -9.31
N THR A 104 8.55 -8.37 -8.35
CA THR A 104 7.61 -7.60 -7.53
C THR A 104 6.65 -6.85 -8.45
N ASN A 105 5.36 -6.90 -8.15
CA ASN A 105 4.33 -6.31 -9.03
C ASN A 105 3.32 -5.43 -8.29
N GLY A 106 3.42 -5.32 -6.97
CA GLY A 106 2.64 -4.36 -6.21
C GLY A 106 3.27 -3.99 -4.87
N ILE A 107 2.74 -2.92 -4.28
CA ILE A 107 3.01 -2.48 -2.92
C ILE A 107 1.67 -2.45 -2.20
N VAL A 108 1.60 -3.17 -1.09
CA VAL A 108 0.40 -3.26 -0.25
C VAL A 108 0.51 -2.29 0.91
N PHE A 109 -0.59 -1.61 1.23
CA PHE A 109 -0.73 -0.65 2.31
C PHE A 109 -1.86 -1.05 3.25
N TRP A 110 -1.67 -0.85 4.54
CA TRP A 110 -2.72 -1.04 5.56
C TRP A 110 -2.45 -0.17 6.78
N MET A 111 -3.48 -0.03 7.64
CA MET A 111 -3.39 0.71 8.89
C MET A 111 -3.45 -0.25 10.08
N ASP A 112 -2.57 -0.07 11.04
CA ASP A 112 -2.69 -0.69 12.35
C ASP A 112 -2.88 0.37 13.43
N TRP A 113 -3.57 -0.01 14.50
CA TRP A 113 -3.85 0.85 15.64
C TRP A 113 -3.28 0.27 16.91
N VAL A 114 -2.51 1.06 17.64
CA VAL A 114 -1.81 0.65 18.85
C VAL A 114 -2.42 1.34 20.06
N HIS A 115 -2.71 0.56 21.09
CA HIS A 115 -3.19 1.05 22.39
C HIS A 115 -2.77 0.09 23.50
N ASP A 116 -2.22 0.62 24.60
CA ASP A 116 -1.94 -0.11 25.85
C ASP A 116 -1.36 -1.53 25.69
N GLY A 117 -0.38 -1.67 24.79
CA GLY A 117 0.36 -2.92 24.57
C GLY A 117 -0.29 -3.92 23.61
N TYR A 118 -1.46 -3.60 23.04
CA TYR A 118 -2.06 -4.39 21.96
C TYR A 118 -2.12 -3.60 20.64
N THR A 119 -2.18 -4.35 19.55
CA THR A 119 -2.29 -3.84 18.18
C THR A 119 -3.52 -4.43 17.51
N ILE A 120 -4.38 -3.58 16.96
CA ILE A 120 -5.47 -3.96 16.07
C ILE A 120 -4.93 -3.81 14.66
N THR A 121 -4.98 -4.88 13.85
CA THR A 121 -4.51 -4.84 12.46
C THR A 121 -5.65 -4.91 11.45
N SER A 122 -5.53 -4.15 10.36
CA SER A 122 -6.41 -4.26 9.17
C SER A 122 -5.73 -4.95 7.99
N GLY A 123 -4.47 -5.37 8.13
CA GLY A 123 -3.68 -5.93 7.05
C GLY A 123 -3.07 -7.25 7.45
N LEU A 124 -1.77 -7.24 7.70
CA LEU A 124 -1.00 -8.45 7.90
C LEU A 124 -1.24 -9.02 9.32
N LEU A 125 -1.81 -10.23 9.39
CA LEU A 125 -2.19 -10.87 10.67
C LEU A 125 -0.99 -11.38 11.46
N GLU A 126 0.04 -11.84 10.76
CA GLU A 126 1.28 -12.36 11.34
C GLU A 126 2.48 -11.83 10.55
N ASN A 127 3.59 -11.54 11.25
CA ASN A 127 4.82 -11.13 10.58
C ASN A 127 5.22 -12.18 9.53
N CYS A 128 5.40 -11.73 8.29
CA CYS A 128 5.73 -12.59 7.17
C CYS A 128 7.10 -12.19 6.62
N THR A 129 7.99 -13.18 6.49
CA THR A 129 9.34 -12.97 5.95
C THR A 129 9.32 -12.98 4.43
N VAL A 130 10.36 -12.37 3.85
CA VAL A 130 10.59 -12.35 2.40
C VAL A 130 10.58 -13.77 1.81
N GLY A 131 9.87 -13.94 0.70
CA GLY A 131 9.66 -15.22 0.00
C GLY A 131 8.44 -16.01 0.47
N ASN A 132 7.84 -15.67 1.62
CA ASN A 132 6.71 -16.41 2.18
C ASN A 132 5.36 -15.76 1.82
N ARG A 133 4.29 -16.55 1.95
CA ARG A 133 2.91 -16.12 1.70
C ARG A 133 2.34 -15.46 2.96
N PRO A 134 1.92 -14.19 2.89
CA PRO A 134 1.31 -13.50 4.03
C PRO A 134 -0.13 -13.99 4.29
N GLN A 135 -0.60 -13.80 5.53
CA GLN A 135 -2.01 -13.93 5.89
C GLN A 135 -2.61 -12.55 6.10
N TRP A 136 -3.61 -12.20 5.30
CA TRP A 136 -4.28 -10.91 5.34
C TRP A 136 -5.59 -10.97 6.12
N SER A 137 -5.93 -9.88 6.81
CA SER A 137 -7.20 -9.70 7.49
C SER A 137 -8.37 -9.80 6.50
N VAL A 138 -9.27 -10.75 6.75
CA VAL A 138 -10.49 -10.97 5.94
C VAL A 138 -11.49 -9.82 6.08
N GLY A 139 -11.57 -9.19 7.26
CA GLY A 139 -12.56 -8.15 7.56
C GLY A 139 -12.31 -6.79 6.92
N HIS A 140 -11.19 -6.62 6.21
CA HIS A 140 -10.75 -5.33 5.68
C HIS A 140 -10.18 -5.49 4.27
N ARG A 141 -10.31 -4.45 3.46
CA ARG A 141 -9.58 -4.33 2.18
C ARG A 141 -8.28 -3.57 2.43
N GLN A 142 -7.20 -4.02 1.82
CA GLN A 142 -5.89 -3.38 1.88
C GLN A 142 -5.69 -2.52 0.63
N GLY A 143 -4.94 -1.42 0.75
CA GLY A 143 -4.61 -0.58 -0.39
C GLY A 143 -3.53 -1.23 -1.23
N VAL A 144 -3.67 -1.23 -2.55
CA VAL A 144 -2.70 -1.81 -3.47
C VAL A 144 -2.28 -0.77 -4.49
N TYR A 145 -0.99 -0.51 -4.56
CA TYR A 145 -0.36 0.16 -5.68
C TYR A 145 0.25 -0.88 -6.62
N PHE A 146 -0.25 -0.98 -7.85
CA PHE A 146 0.37 -1.84 -8.86
C PHE A 146 1.55 -1.14 -9.51
N LEU A 147 2.70 -1.80 -9.55
CA LEU A 147 3.89 -1.24 -10.20
C LEU A 147 3.64 -1.11 -11.70
N PRO A 148 4.13 -0.02 -12.36
CA PRO A 148 4.09 0.10 -13.81
C PRO A 148 4.81 -1.05 -14.50
N GLU A 149 4.42 -1.35 -15.75
CA GLU A 149 5.00 -2.45 -16.52
C GLU A 149 6.53 -2.36 -16.65
N GLN A 150 7.06 -1.15 -16.83
CA GLN A 150 8.49 -0.90 -16.94
C GLN A 150 9.26 -1.36 -15.70
N GLU A 151 8.63 -1.30 -14.53
CA GLU A 151 9.24 -1.69 -13.24
C GLU A 151 9.08 -3.18 -13.00
N ARG A 152 7.92 -3.75 -13.35
CA ARG A 152 7.66 -5.20 -13.22
C ARG A 152 8.56 -6.05 -14.10
N SER A 153 8.99 -5.51 -15.24
CA SER A 153 9.82 -6.20 -16.24
C SER A 153 11.33 -6.06 -16.00
N LYS A 154 11.76 -5.29 -14.99
CA LYS A 154 13.19 -5.17 -14.67
C LYS A 154 13.76 -6.51 -14.22
N SER A 155 14.95 -6.83 -14.74
CA SER A 155 15.72 -8.02 -14.33
C SER A 155 16.40 -7.86 -12.97
N ARG A 156 16.37 -6.65 -12.38
CA ARG A 156 16.88 -6.31 -11.05
C ARG A 156 15.82 -5.61 -10.24
N CYS A 157 15.91 -5.73 -8.91
CA CYS A 157 15.04 -4.97 -8.01
C CYS A 157 15.39 -3.47 -8.08
N SER A 158 14.38 -2.64 -8.31
CA SER A 158 14.43 -1.18 -8.15
C SER A 158 13.68 -0.79 -6.89
N SER A 159 14.17 0.23 -6.18
CA SER A 159 13.44 0.76 -5.04
C SER A 159 12.39 1.77 -5.47
N VAL A 160 11.35 1.90 -4.66
CA VAL A 160 10.27 2.86 -4.87
C VAL A 160 10.23 3.82 -3.69
N ILE A 161 10.31 5.11 -3.97
CA ILE A 161 10.10 6.17 -2.98
C ILE A 161 8.61 6.47 -2.94
N VAL A 162 7.99 6.29 -1.77
CA VAL A 162 6.58 6.57 -1.52
C VAL A 162 6.49 7.85 -0.70
N ASN A 163 5.77 8.83 -1.23
CA ASN A 163 5.41 10.05 -0.51
C ASN A 163 3.91 10.04 -0.22
N VAL A 164 3.54 10.25 1.05
CA VAL A 164 2.15 10.30 1.50
C VAL A 164 1.88 11.66 2.11
N ASN A 165 0.93 12.40 1.54
CA ASN A 165 0.47 13.67 2.09
C ASN A 165 -0.86 13.42 2.82
N PHE A 166 -0.87 13.67 4.12
CA PHE A 166 -2.09 13.78 4.91
C PHE A 166 -2.63 15.20 4.81
N CYS A 167 -3.82 15.34 4.25
CA CYS A 167 -4.46 16.61 3.92
C CYS A 167 -5.42 17.06 5.02
N SER A 168 -5.78 18.35 5.02
CA SER A 168 -6.66 18.95 6.03
C SER A 168 -8.10 18.43 5.98
N ASP A 169 -8.50 17.81 4.88
CA ASP A 169 -9.79 17.13 4.69
C ASP A 169 -9.76 15.66 5.13
N GLY A 170 -8.63 15.19 5.68
CA GLY A 170 -8.45 13.82 6.16
C GLY A 170 -8.03 12.82 5.08
N GLN A 171 -7.80 13.26 3.84
CA GLN A 171 -7.35 12.36 2.77
C GLN A 171 -5.84 12.05 2.88
N LEU A 172 -5.46 10.87 2.37
CA LEU A 172 -4.07 10.47 2.15
C LEU A 172 -3.80 10.46 0.64
N LEU A 173 -2.96 11.37 0.16
CA LEU A 173 -2.54 11.43 -1.24
C LEU A 173 -1.17 10.77 -1.41
N PHE A 174 -1.13 9.74 -2.25
CA PHE A 174 0.06 8.94 -2.51
C PHE A 174 0.76 9.39 -3.79
N HIS A 175 2.09 9.50 -3.74
CA HIS A 175 2.95 9.74 -4.90
C HIS A 175 4.11 8.76 -4.90
N PHE A 176 4.40 8.19 -6.06
CA PHE A 176 5.40 7.14 -6.22
C PHE A 176 6.48 7.58 -7.19
N GLN A 177 7.74 7.42 -6.80
CA GLN A 177 8.90 7.66 -7.64
C GLN A 177 9.72 6.38 -7.71
N HIS A 178 10.06 5.95 -8.91
CA HIS A 178 10.76 4.69 -9.16
C HIS A 178 12.22 5.01 -9.47
N GLU A 179 13.16 4.38 -8.75
CA GLU A 179 14.59 4.56 -9.02
C GLU A 179 14.99 3.81 -10.31
N ASN A 180 15.83 4.46 -11.12
CA ASN A 180 16.27 3.94 -12.42
C ASN A 180 17.18 2.71 -12.31
#